data_AF-A0A060CFW0-F1
#
_entry.id   AF-A0A060CFW0-F1
#
_cell.length_a   1.000
_cell.length_b   1.000
_cell.length_c   1.000
_cell.angle_alpha   90.00
_cell.angle_beta   90.00
_cell.angle_gamma   90.00
#
_symmetry.space_group_name_H-M   'P 1'
#
loop_
_entity.id
_entity.type
_entity.pdbx_description
1 polymer ?
#
loop_
_entity_poly.entity_id
_entity_poly.type
_entity_poly.pdbx_seq_one_letter_code
_entity_poly.pdbx_strand_id
1 'polypeptide(L)'
;PSRPVHYEGDYAGAYTDVYSRMYSTLEELDSIGGTLTMPVHEVGPAAGARQRAKPFFLCEYGHAMGNGPGSLADYEEVIERHPRIHGGFIWEWRDHGLRARTPGGREYFAYGGDFGEPFHDGSFVMDGLVLSDSTPSPALAELAAVWAPVRTGGSRAMSWSSRGRRHSADT
;
A
#
# COMPACT_ATOMS: atom_id res chain seq x y z
N PRO A 1 -16.79 3.68 23.59
CA PRO A 1 -16.30 3.88 22.20
C PRO A 1 -15.77 2.54 21.67
N SER A 2 -16.06 2.16 20.41
CA SER A 2 -15.84 0.79 19.88
C SER A 2 -14.92 0.67 18.67
N ARG A 3 -14.44 1.80 18.10
CA ARG A 3 -13.58 1.83 16.91
C ARG A 3 -12.35 2.72 17.17
N PRO A 4 -11.13 2.26 16.81
CA PRO A 4 -9.93 3.10 16.87
C PRO A 4 -10.02 4.31 15.93
N VAL A 5 -9.36 5.40 16.31
CA VAL A 5 -9.19 6.61 15.49
C VAL A 5 -7.88 6.53 14.71
N HIS A 6 -7.96 6.77 13.40
CA HIS A 6 -6.84 6.85 12.46
C HIS A 6 -6.72 8.25 11.86
N TYR A 7 -5.49 8.75 11.76
CA TYR A 7 -5.11 9.92 10.98
C TYR A 7 -3.58 9.91 10.79
N GLU A 8 -3.12 9.87 9.53
CA GLU A 8 -1.69 9.74 9.20
C GLU A 8 -0.87 10.95 9.64
N GLY A 9 -1.41 12.16 9.45
CA GLY A 9 -0.72 13.42 9.78
C GLY A 9 -0.49 13.64 11.28
N ASP A 10 -0.98 12.77 12.16
CA ASP A 10 -0.63 12.78 13.59
C ASP A 10 0.70 12.05 13.83
N TYR A 11 1.80 12.56 13.25
CA TYR A 11 3.13 11.94 13.39
C TYR A 11 3.59 11.82 14.84
N ALA A 12 3.17 12.76 15.69
CA ALA A 12 3.48 12.70 17.11
C ALA A 12 2.60 11.69 17.86
N GLY A 13 1.44 11.30 17.34
CA GLY A 13 0.54 10.36 17.99
C GLY A 13 -0.20 10.98 19.16
N ALA A 14 -0.56 12.26 19.07
CA ALA A 14 -1.20 13.05 20.12
C ALA A 14 -2.68 12.71 20.35
N TYR A 15 -3.40 12.20 19.33
CA TYR A 15 -4.85 11.98 19.42
C TYR A 15 -5.38 10.79 18.61
N THR A 16 -4.48 9.98 18.03
CA THR A 16 -4.81 8.74 17.31
C THR A 16 -4.55 7.49 18.14
N ASP A 17 -5.33 6.44 17.89
CA ASP A 17 -5.18 5.14 18.57
C ASP A 17 -4.18 4.21 17.85
N VAL A 18 -3.93 4.47 16.56
CA VAL A 18 -3.07 3.67 15.69
C VAL A 18 -1.98 4.56 15.09
N TYR A 19 -0.77 4.04 14.91
CA TYR A 19 0.25 4.73 14.15
C TYR A 19 0.08 4.37 12.66
N SER A 20 0.09 5.35 11.78
CA SER A 20 -0.01 5.11 10.35
C SER A 20 0.92 6.03 9.58
N ARG A 21 1.35 5.56 8.42
CA ARG A 21 2.20 6.29 7.47
C ARG A 21 1.76 6.01 6.05
N MET A 22 2.05 6.94 5.17
CA MET A 22 2.04 6.75 3.73
C MET A 22 3.49 6.63 3.19
N TYR A 23 3.72 5.66 2.31
CA TYR A 23 4.97 5.49 1.54
C TYR A 23 6.27 5.41 2.36
N SER A 24 6.22 4.93 3.60
CA SER A 24 7.44 4.63 4.38
C SER A 24 8.33 3.63 3.63
N THR A 25 9.63 3.88 3.61
CA THR A 25 10.61 2.97 3.00
C THR A 25 10.65 1.62 3.73
N LEU A 26 11.19 0.58 3.09
CA LEU A 26 11.41 -0.72 3.73
C LEU A 26 12.28 -0.61 5.00
N GLU A 27 13.29 0.27 4.98
CA GLU A 27 14.17 0.53 6.12
C GLU A 27 13.42 1.21 7.27
N GLU A 28 12.60 2.22 6.97
CA GLU A 28 11.75 2.87 7.97
C GLU A 28 10.73 1.86 8.53
N LEU A 29 10.13 1.03 7.68
CA LEU A 29 9.16 0.02 8.07
C LEU A 29 9.78 -1.02 9.03
N ASP A 30 11.00 -1.49 8.77
CA ASP A 30 11.72 -2.40 9.66
C ASP A 30 12.05 -1.73 11.01
N SER A 31 12.46 -0.45 10.99
CA SER A 31 12.70 0.36 12.20
C SER A 31 11.42 0.58 13.03
N ILE A 32 10.29 0.79 12.36
CA ILE A 32 8.96 0.90 12.97
C ILE A 32 8.52 -0.45 13.57
N GLY A 33 8.82 -1.55 12.90
CA GLY A 33 8.44 -2.90 13.30
C GLY A 33 9.21 -3.44 14.50
N GLY A 34 10.51 -3.12 14.60
CA GLY A 34 11.39 -3.71 15.60
C GLY A 34 12.58 -2.85 16.00
N THR A 35 13.78 -3.21 15.54
CA THR A 35 15.04 -2.59 15.99
C THR A 35 15.15 -1.18 15.43
N LEU A 36 15.30 -0.19 16.32
CA LEU A 36 15.41 1.22 15.95
C LEU A 36 16.73 1.50 15.22
N THR A 37 16.75 1.30 13.91
CA THR A 37 17.88 1.66 13.03
C THR A 37 17.82 3.11 12.59
N MET A 38 16.63 3.74 12.63
CA MET A 38 16.41 5.14 12.31
C MET A 38 15.23 5.77 13.09
N PRO A 39 15.16 7.10 13.24
CA PRO A 39 14.04 7.78 13.87
C PRO A 39 12.71 7.48 13.16
N VAL A 40 11.63 7.46 13.92
CA VAL A 40 10.27 7.39 13.37
C VAL A 40 9.87 8.81 12.98
N HIS A 41 9.72 9.10 11.68
CA HIS A 41 9.33 10.39 11.09
C HIS A 41 9.90 11.67 11.75
N GLU A 42 11.20 11.71 12.01
CA GLU A 42 11.88 12.88 12.61
C GLU A 42 11.22 13.44 13.90
N VAL A 43 10.35 12.66 14.57
CA VAL A 43 9.75 13.09 15.83
C VAL A 43 10.69 12.81 16.99
N GLY A 44 10.68 13.69 17.98
CA GLY A 44 11.52 13.55 19.18
C GLY A 44 11.28 12.21 19.90
N PRO A 45 12.25 11.76 20.74
CA PRO A 45 12.28 10.40 21.29
C PRO A 45 11.00 10.01 22.06
N ALA A 46 10.39 10.95 22.78
CA ALA A 46 9.14 10.71 23.51
C ALA A 46 7.96 10.42 22.57
N ALA A 47 7.82 11.18 21.47
CA ALA A 47 6.78 10.97 20.48
C ALA A 47 7.03 9.67 19.69
N GLY A 48 8.29 9.39 19.32
CA GLY A 48 8.66 8.13 18.68
C GLY A 48 8.35 6.91 19.56
N ALA A 49 8.64 6.98 20.87
CA ALA A 49 8.28 5.92 21.81
C ALA A 49 6.76 5.74 21.92
N ARG A 50 6.00 6.84 21.96
CA ARG A 50 4.53 6.80 21.98
C ARG A 50 3.96 6.13 20.73
N GLN A 51 4.45 6.48 19.53
CA GLN A 51 3.98 5.84 18.31
C GLN A 51 4.32 4.35 18.28
N ARG A 52 5.54 3.97 18.68
CA ARG A 52 5.97 2.57 18.74
C ARG A 52 5.15 1.72 19.72
N ALA A 53 4.43 2.31 20.66
CA ALA A 53 3.50 1.58 21.54
C ALA A 53 2.15 1.23 20.89
N LYS A 54 1.84 1.77 19.71
CA LYS A 54 0.58 1.54 18.97
C LYS A 54 0.73 0.43 17.92
N PRO A 55 -0.35 -0.23 17.47
CA PRO A 55 -0.32 -0.99 16.22
C PRO A 55 0.00 -0.06 15.04
N PHE A 56 0.60 -0.63 13.99
CA PHE A 56 0.98 0.14 12.80
C PHE A 56 0.40 -0.45 11.52
N PHE A 57 -0.01 0.41 10.59
CA PHE A 57 -0.30 0.01 9.20
C PHE A 57 -0.01 1.16 8.22
N LEU A 58 0.30 0.80 6.98
CA LEU A 58 0.47 1.76 5.89
C LEU A 58 -0.92 2.16 5.37
N CYS A 59 -1.36 3.39 5.58
CA CYS A 59 -2.64 3.82 4.99
C CYS A 59 -2.54 4.00 3.48
N GLU A 60 -1.31 4.18 2.96
CA GLU A 60 -0.98 4.18 1.54
C GLU A 60 0.42 3.58 1.36
N TYR A 61 0.58 2.66 0.41
CA TYR A 61 1.87 2.20 -0.07
C TYR A 61 1.75 1.61 -1.48
N GLY A 62 2.87 1.26 -2.11
CA GLY A 62 2.85 0.59 -3.42
C GLY A 62 2.11 1.41 -4.48
N HIS A 63 2.53 2.66 -4.71
CA HIS A 63 1.88 3.56 -5.66
C HIS A 63 1.77 2.93 -7.06
N ALA A 64 0.54 2.66 -7.52
CA ALA A 64 0.24 1.78 -8.65
C ALA A 64 0.19 2.48 -10.01
N MET A 65 0.66 3.71 -10.09
CA MET A 65 0.66 4.51 -11.32
C MET A 65 1.48 3.91 -12.46
N GLY A 66 0.79 3.67 -13.58
CA GLY A 66 1.39 3.20 -14.82
C GLY A 66 1.94 1.77 -14.71
N ASN A 67 3.25 1.63 -14.93
CA ASN A 67 3.92 0.32 -14.87
C ASN A 67 4.62 0.15 -13.51
N GLY A 68 3.95 -0.59 -12.63
CA GLY A 68 4.31 -0.75 -11.23
C GLY A 68 3.06 -1.14 -10.43
N PRO A 69 3.14 -1.23 -9.09
CA PRO A 69 4.29 -0.91 -8.25
C PRO A 69 5.30 -2.05 -8.16
N GLY A 70 6.56 -1.71 -7.90
CA GLY A 70 7.60 -2.67 -7.51
C GLY A 70 7.58 -2.96 -6.00
N SER A 71 8.44 -3.90 -5.56
CA SER A 71 8.71 -4.22 -4.16
C SER A 71 7.54 -4.70 -3.29
N LEU A 72 6.40 -5.08 -3.89
CA LEU A 72 5.25 -5.61 -3.14
C LEU A 72 5.64 -6.82 -2.25
N ALA A 73 6.43 -7.74 -2.79
CA ALA A 73 6.93 -8.89 -2.05
C ALA A 73 7.88 -8.50 -0.90
N ASP A 74 8.70 -7.46 -1.09
CA ASP A 74 9.64 -6.97 -0.07
C ASP A 74 8.89 -6.34 1.11
N TYR A 75 7.84 -5.54 0.83
CA TYR A 75 6.95 -5.01 1.89
C TYR A 75 6.31 -6.14 2.68
N GLU A 76 5.78 -7.14 1.98
CA GLU A 76 5.11 -8.28 2.59
C GLU A 76 6.06 -9.11 3.48
N GLU A 77 7.33 -9.24 3.11
CA GLU A 77 8.34 -9.89 3.94
C GLU A 77 8.57 -9.13 5.25
N VAL A 78 8.70 -7.80 5.20
CA VAL A 78 8.86 -6.96 6.40
C VAL A 78 7.59 -7.02 7.27
N ILE A 79 6.41 -6.93 6.66
CA ILE A 79 5.12 -7.04 7.37
C ILE A 79 5.03 -8.37 8.13
N GLU A 80 5.36 -9.50 7.49
CA GLU A 80 5.31 -10.80 8.14
C GLU A 80 6.33 -10.99 9.26
N ARG A 81 7.48 -10.31 9.16
CA ARG A 81 8.55 -10.39 10.15
C ARG A 81 8.18 -9.70 11.47
N HIS A 82 7.31 -8.69 11.42
CA HIS A 82 7.02 -7.81 12.56
C HIS A 82 5.53 -7.86 12.95
N PRO A 83 5.15 -8.54 14.05
CA PRO A 83 3.75 -8.65 14.50
C PRO A 83 3.04 -7.31 14.76
N ARG A 84 3.81 -6.24 14.97
CA ARG A 84 3.30 -4.87 15.16
C ARG A 84 2.76 -4.25 13.88
N ILE A 85 3.16 -4.76 12.71
CA ILE A 85 2.78 -4.24 11.39
C ILE A 85 1.58 -5.04 10.88
N HIS A 86 0.45 -4.36 10.70
CA HIS A 86 -0.84 -4.96 10.37
C HIS A 86 -1.16 -4.89 8.86
N GLY A 87 -0.12 -4.80 8.03
CA GLY A 87 -0.24 -4.66 6.57
C GLY A 87 -0.39 -3.21 6.10
N GLY A 88 -1.12 -3.04 4.99
CA GLY A 88 -1.32 -1.73 4.39
C GLY A 88 -2.38 -1.73 3.30
N PHE A 89 -2.67 -0.53 2.78
CA PHE A 89 -3.61 -0.29 1.69
C PHE A 89 -2.85 0.24 0.47
N ILE A 90 -3.00 -0.42 -0.67
CA ILE A 90 -2.37 0.04 -1.92
C ILE A 90 -3.00 1.35 -2.38
N TRP A 91 -2.17 2.28 -2.81
CA TRP A 91 -2.61 3.47 -3.53
C TRP A 91 -2.47 3.27 -5.06
N GLU A 92 -3.54 3.20 -5.83
CA GLU A 92 -4.92 3.05 -5.39
C GLU A 92 -5.67 1.97 -6.19
N TRP A 93 -6.97 1.85 -5.97
CA TRP A 93 -7.73 0.77 -6.61
C TRP A 93 -7.86 0.98 -8.12
N ARG A 94 -8.11 2.19 -8.59
CA ARG A 94 -8.61 2.42 -9.94
C ARG A 94 -8.18 3.76 -10.54
N ASP A 95 -7.84 3.73 -11.82
CA ASP A 95 -7.65 4.93 -12.63
C ASP A 95 -8.96 5.71 -12.79
N HIS A 96 -8.90 7.02 -12.56
CA HIS A 96 -10.03 7.94 -12.64
C HIS A 96 -10.19 8.61 -14.02
N GLY A 97 -9.77 7.93 -15.08
CA GLY A 97 -9.88 8.42 -16.45
C GLY A 97 -11.33 8.65 -16.89
N LEU A 98 -11.57 9.80 -17.50
CA LEU A 98 -12.89 10.19 -18.00
C LEU A 98 -13.00 9.88 -19.49
N ARG A 99 -14.03 9.14 -19.89
CA ARG A 99 -14.23 8.78 -21.30
C ARG A 99 -14.44 10.04 -22.15
N ALA A 100 -13.57 10.24 -23.14
CA ALA A 100 -13.59 11.36 -24.06
C ALA A 100 -13.37 10.90 -25.51
N ARG A 101 -13.47 11.84 -26.47
CA ARG A 101 -13.27 11.58 -27.90
C ARG A 101 -12.38 12.66 -28.51
N THR A 102 -11.43 12.25 -29.35
CA THR A 102 -10.64 13.19 -30.16
C THR A 102 -11.52 13.83 -31.25
N PRO A 103 -11.10 14.93 -31.92
CA PRO A 103 -11.83 15.50 -33.06
C PRO A 103 -12.12 14.50 -34.19
N GLY A 104 -11.27 13.48 -34.36
CA GLY A 104 -11.46 12.39 -35.31
C GLY A 104 -12.37 11.26 -34.81
N GLY A 105 -12.99 11.39 -33.63
CA GLY A 105 -13.96 10.45 -33.07
C GLY A 105 -13.36 9.27 -32.28
N ARG A 106 -12.03 9.17 -32.17
CA ARG A 106 -11.36 8.09 -31.41
C ARG A 106 -11.62 8.26 -29.92
N GLU A 107 -12.15 7.23 -29.26
CA GLU A 107 -12.32 7.21 -27.80
C GLU A 107 -10.98 7.09 -27.07
N TYR A 108 -10.89 7.73 -25.92
CA TYR A 108 -9.77 7.61 -24.98
C TYR A 108 -10.26 7.93 -23.55
N PHE A 109 -9.41 7.67 -22.56
CA PHE A 109 -9.62 8.13 -21.19
C PHE A 109 -8.77 9.37 -20.95
N ALA A 110 -9.44 10.50 -20.75
CA ALA A 110 -8.86 11.80 -20.45
C ALA A 110 -8.51 11.93 -18.96
N TYR A 111 -7.50 12.73 -18.68
CA TYR A 111 -7.05 13.08 -17.31
C TYR A 111 -6.82 14.58 -17.19
N GLY A 112 -6.22 15.05 -16.08
CA GLY A 112 -6.05 16.46 -15.80
C GLY A 112 -5.34 17.22 -16.94
N GLY A 113 -5.92 18.34 -17.36
CA GLY A 113 -5.41 19.17 -18.46
C GLY A 113 -6.09 18.91 -19.80
N ASP A 114 -6.70 17.74 -20.01
CA ASP A 114 -7.44 17.43 -21.24
C ASP A 114 -8.75 18.24 -21.35
N PHE A 115 -9.21 18.87 -20.27
CA PHE A 115 -10.41 19.71 -20.24
C PHE A 115 -10.10 21.21 -20.22
N GLY A 116 -8.83 21.58 -20.42
CA GLY A 116 -8.39 22.98 -20.52
C GLY A 116 -8.28 23.70 -19.18
N GLU A 117 -8.11 22.95 -18.08
CA GLU A 117 -7.84 23.55 -16.77
C GLU A 117 -6.53 24.36 -16.79
N PRO A 118 -6.50 25.55 -16.18
CA PRO A 118 -5.29 26.38 -16.13
C PRO A 118 -4.21 25.80 -15.19
N PHE A 119 -4.61 24.95 -14.24
CA PHE A 119 -3.74 24.23 -13.31
C PHE A 119 -4.27 22.81 -13.15
N HIS A 120 -3.39 21.82 -13.28
CA HIS A 120 -3.74 20.41 -13.16
C HIS A 120 -2.49 19.58 -12.83
N ASP A 121 -2.71 18.38 -12.30
CA ASP A 121 -1.65 17.42 -11.97
C ASP A 121 -1.51 16.31 -13.03
N GLY A 122 -2.11 16.50 -14.22
CA GLY A 122 -1.88 15.65 -15.36
C GLY A 122 -2.43 14.24 -15.15
N SER A 123 -1.62 13.23 -15.44
CA SER A 123 -2.00 11.83 -15.34
C SER A 123 -1.90 11.27 -13.92
N PHE A 124 -1.59 12.06 -12.89
CA PHE A 124 -1.53 11.57 -11.49
C PHE A 124 -2.83 10.89 -11.03
N VAL A 125 -3.97 11.23 -11.64
CA VAL A 125 -5.27 10.60 -11.38
C VAL A 125 -5.43 9.19 -12.01
N MET A 126 -4.41 8.74 -12.75
CA MET A 126 -4.33 7.45 -13.45
C MET A 126 -3.33 6.53 -12.73
N ASP A 127 -3.61 6.28 -11.46
CA ASP A 127 -2.72 5.67 -10.47
C ASP A 127 -3.27 4.37 -9.83
N GLY A 128 -4.15 3.66 -10.55
CA GLY A 128 -4.85 2.49 -10.06
C GLY A 128 -4.27 1.13 -10.45
N LEU A 129 -4.54 0.12 -9.62
CA LEU A 129 -4.38 -1.30 -9.97
C LEU A 129 -5.33 -1.77 -11.09
N VAL A 130 -6.40 -1.01 -11.32
CA VAL A 130 -7.45 -1.31 -12.31
C VAL A 130 -7.63 -0.10 -13.22
N LEU A 131 -7.60 -0.33 -14.53
CA LEU A 131 -7.81 0.73 -15.52
C LEU A 131 -9.24 1.27 -15.46
N SER A 132 -9.47 2.43 -16.08
CA SER A 132 -10.77 3.14 -16.04
C SER A 132 -11.94 2.34 -16.63
N ASP A 133 -11.70 1.31 -17.43
CA ASP A 133 -12.72 0.39 -17.95
C ASP A 133 -12.92 -0.89 -17.14
N SER A 134 -12.29 -1.01 -15.96
CA SER A 134 -12.26 -2.21 -15.10
C SER A 134 -11.27 -3.29 -15.51
N THR A 135 -10.44 -3.06 -16.52
CA THR A 135 -9.38 -4.00 -16.89
C THR A 135 -8.31 -4.05 -15.79
N PRO A 136 -8.00 -5.23 -15.20
CA PRO A 136 -6.90 -5.38 -14.27
C PRO A 136 -5.56 -5.03 -14.90
N SER A 137 -4.71 -4.27 -14.20
CA SER A 137 -3.31 -4.11 -14.59
C SER A 137 -2.50 -5.37 -14.24
N PRO A 138 -1.30 -5.55 -14.81
CA PRO A 138 -0.39 -6.63 -14.40
C PRO A 138 -0.04 -6.62 -12.91
N ALA A 139 -0.02 -5.43 -12.28
CA ALA A 139 0.27 -5.31 -10.86
C ALA A 139 -0.82 -5.88 -9.95
N LEU A 140 -2.08 -5.90 -10.39
CA LEU A 140 -3.13 -6.57 -9.60
C LEU A 140 -2.85 -8.08 -9.49
N ALA A 141 -2.31 -8.69 -10.54
CA ALA A 141 -1.93 -10.10 -10.51
C ALA A 141 -0.73 -10.35 -9.57
N GLU A 142 0.27 -9.46 -9.58
CA GLU A 142 1.40 -9.52 -8.66
C GLU A 142 0.94 -9.39 -7.19
N LEU A 143 0.10 -8.39 -6.90
CA LEU A 143 -0.46 -8.18 -5.57
C LEU A 143 -1.26 -9.40 -5.10
N ALA A 144 -2.09 -9.99 -5.97
CA ALA A 144 -2.87 -11.18 -5.65
C ALA A 144 -1.97 -12.38 -5.30
N ALA A 145 -0.82 -12.53 -5.96
CA ALA A 145 0.15 -13.56 -5.64
C ALA A 145 0.86 -13.30 -4.29
N VAL A 146 1.28 -12.06 -4.04
CA VAL A 146 1.94 -11.64 -2.79
C VAL A 146 1.01 -11.83 -1.57
N TRP A 147 -0.25 -11.42 -1.71
CA TRP A 147 -1.28 -11.50 -0.67
C TRP A 147 -1.99 -12.84 -0.58
N ALA A 148 -1.56 -13.86 -1.34
CA ALA A 148 -2.17 -15.17 -1.28
C ALA A 148 -2.27 -15.69 0.18
N PRO A 149 -3.48 -16.04 0.67
CA PRO A 149 -3.69 -16.41 2.08
C PRO A 149 -3.19 -17.82 2.39
N VAL A 150 -2.71 -18.55 1.39
CA VAL A 150 -2.02 -19.84 1.53
C VAL A 150 -0.71 -19.72 0.78
N ARG A 151 0.41 -19.79 1.50
CA ARG A 151 1.74 -19.81 0.90
C ARG A 151 2.15 -21.24 0.62
N THR A 152 2.62 -21.49 -0.59
CA THR A 152 3.16 -22.80 -1.01
C THR A 152 4.66 -22.68 -1.28
N GLY A 153 5.44 -23.60 -0.74
CA GLY A 153 6.88 -23.72 -1.02
C GLY A 153 7.19 -25.08 -1.65
N GLY A 154 8.03 -25.09 -2.68
CA GLY A 154 8.55 -26.32 -3.27
C GLY A 154 10.04 -26.49 -2.96
N SER A 155 10.48 -27.72 -2.72
CA SER A 155 11.90 -28.06 -2.64
C SER A 155 12.33 -28.94 -3.82
N ARG A 156 13.64 -28.94 -4.13
CA ARG A 156 14.23 -29.81 -5.17
C ARG A 156 14.05 -31.30 -4.89
N ALA A 157 13.67 -31.70 -3.68
CA ALA A 157 13.48 -33.10 -3.27
C ALA A 157 12.04 -33.61 -3.51
N MET A 158 11.24 -32.96 -4.36
CA MET A 158 9.79 -33.24 -4.55
C MET A 158 8.98 -33.16 -3.24
N SER A 159 9.42 -32.34 -2.28
CA SER A 159 8.62 -32.01 -1.10
C SER A 159 7.97 -30.64 -1.25
N TRP A 160 6.74 -30.53 -0.77
CA TRP A 160 5.95 -29.29 -0.77
C TRP A 160 5.58 -28.91 0.66
N SER A 161 5.64 -27.62 0.97
CA SER A 161 5.12 -27.05 2.20
C SER A 161 3.93 -26.14 1.89
N SER A 162 2.99 -26.06 2.81
CA SER A 162 1.92 -25.06 2.79
C SER A 162 1.84 -24.36 4.15
N ARG A 163 1.49 -23.07 4.14
CA ARG A 163 1.26 -22.27 5.35
C ARG A 163 0.00 -21.45 5.18
N GLY A 164 -0.97 -21.65 6.06
CA GLY A 164 -2.15 -20.81 6.17
C GLY A 164 -1.80 -19.46 6.79
N ARG A 165 -2.30 -18.38 6.17
CA ARG A 165 -2.16 -16.99 6.62
C ARG A 165 -3.51 -16.33 6.93
N ARG A 166 -4.60 -17.10 6.83
CA ARG A 166 -5.95 -16.64 7.19
C ARG A 166 -5.98 -16.32 8.69
N HIS A 167 -6.67 -15.25 9.05
CA HIS A 167 -6.80 -14.82 10.45
C HIS A 167 -7.61 -15.81 11.29
N SER A 168 -8.72 -16.34 10.76
CA SER A 168 -9.69 -17.13 11.54
C SER A 168 -10.18 -18.42 10.89
N ALA A 169 -10.10 -18.54 9.56
CA ALA A 169 -10.50 -19.75 8.85
C ALA A 169 -9.32 -20.72 8.72
N ASP A 170 -9.61 -22.02 8.74
CA ASP A 170 -8.66 -23.08 8.37
C ASP A 170 -8.28 -22.99 6.88
N THR A 171 -7.32 -23.81 6.44
CA THR A 171 -6.81 -23.83 5.05
C THR A 171 -7.57 -24.79 4.17
#